data_AF-X0JN66-F1
#
_entry.id   AF-X0JN66-F1
#
_cell.length_a   1.000
_cell.length_b   1.000
_cell.length_c   1.000
_cell.angle_alpha   90.00
_cell.angle_beta   90.00
_cell.angle_gamma   90.00
#
_symmetry.space_group_name_H-M   'P 1'
#
loop_
_entity.id
_entity.type
_entity.pdbx_description
1 polymer ?
#
loop_
_entity_poly.entity_id
_entity_poly.type
_entity_poly.pdbx_seq_one_letter_code
_entity_poly.pdbx_strand_id
1 'polypeptide(L)'
;MAMSIAGFCLVNWVNYGLSFVEGSVAWRFPLASQFVFIFVLFATVPWLPESPRWLISHGRTQEATEILACIEDKPTTSPVVTSQLHEIQYSVDYELQHAVKWKDILLRRNKDTADTKALRRLLLGANTQLMQQFGGINIMSYYMPTVLINSVGLSESMARLLSACNGVSYLIFSSIAILLVERWGRRGLVLLSTSGQLLSFLVITIRGW
;
A
#
# COMPACT_ATOMS: atom_id res chain seq x y z
N MET A 1 -3.47 1.30 -3.44
CA MET A 1 -3.98 0.98 -2.09
C MET A 1 -5.40 0.43 -2.12
N ALA A 2 -6.36 1.13 -2.73
CA ALA A 2 -7.76 0.64 -2.85
C ALA A 2 -7.87 -0.74 -3.54
N MET A 3 -7.13 -0.97 -4.64
CA MET A 3 -7.13 -2.26 -5.35
C MET A 3 -6.68 -3.44 -4.47
N SER A 4 -5.67 -3.23 -3.62
CA SER A 4 -5.17 -4.28 -2.71
C SER A 4 -6.20 -4.63 -1.62
N ILE A 5 -6.95 -3.64 -1.13
CA ILE A 5 -7.99 -3.84 -0.11
C ILE A 5 -9.23 -4.49 -0.74
N ALA A 6 -9.55 -4.17 -1.99
CA ALA A 6 -10.58 -4.86 -2.75
C ALA A 6 -10.23 -6.34 -2.95
N GLY A 7 -8.97 -6.65 -3.28
CA GLY A 7 -8.47 -8.03 -3.33
C GLY A 7 -8.59 -8.75 -1.98
N PHE A 8 -8.21 -8.09 -0.87
CA PHE A 8 -8.37 -8.63 0.48
C PHE A 8 -9.85 -8.91 0.81
N CYS A 9 -10.75 -7.98 0.51
CA CYS A 9 -12.19 -8.15 0.70
C CYS A 9 -12.72 -9.35 -0.12
N LEU A 10 -12.36 -9.43 -1.40
CA LEU A 10 -12.76 -10.51 -2.30
C LEU A 10 -12.32 -11.87 -1.77
N VAL A 11 -11.08 -12.00 -1.31
CA VAL A 11 -10.56 -13.27 -0.74
C VAL A 11 -11.34 -13.67 0.51
N ASN A 12 -11.68 -12.73 1.40
CA ASN A 12 -12.47 -13.06 2.59
C ASN A 12 -13.88 -13.56 2.23
N TRP A 13 -14.52 -12.98 1.20
CA TRP A 13 -15.80 -13.46 0.69
C TRP A 13 -15.71 -14.83 0.01
N VAL A 14 -14.65 -15.07 -0.77
CA VAL A 14 -14.40 -16.38 -1.38
C VAL A 14 -14.17 -17.45 -0.30
N ASN A 15 -13.40 -17.13 0.75
CA ASN A 15 -13.19 -18.02 1.89
C ASN A 15 -14.47 -18.30 2.66
N TYR A 16 -15.35 -17.29 2.83
CA TYR A 16 -16.66 -17.51 3.44
C TYR A 16 -17.54 -18.42 2.59
N GLY A 17 -17.65 -18.17 1.29
CA GLY A 17 -18.46 -18.98 0.38
C GLY A 17 -18.00 -20.43 0.29
N LEU A 18 -16.68 -20.67 0.35
CA LEU A 18 -16.12 -22.02 0.34
C LEU A 18 -16.14 -22.72 1.70
N SER A 19 -16.45 -21.99 2.77
CA SER A 19 -16.56 -22.61 4.10
C SER A 19 -17.78 -23.52 4.28
N PHE A 20 -18.73 -23.47 3.34
CA PHE A 20 -19.86 -24.39 3.27
C PHE A 20 -19.56 -25.66 2.47
N VAL A 21 -18.40 -25.72 1.81
CA VAL A 21 -17.99 -26.86 0.99
C VAL A 21 -17.03 -27.73 1.79
N GLU A 22 -17.40 -29.00 1.99
CA GLU A 22 -16.53 -29.96 2.66
C GLU A 22 -15.41 -30.47 1.72
N GLY A 23 -14.24 -30.74 2.29
CA GLY A 23 -13.11 -31.38 1.59
C GLY A 23 -11.97 -30.44 1.19
N SER A 24 -10.99 -30.98 0.45
CA SER A 24 -9.74 -30.26 0.10
C SER A 24 -9.93 -29.06 -0.83
N VAL A 25 -11.12 -28.90 -1.42
CA VAL A 25 -11.43 -27.81 -2.34
C VAL A 25 -11.50 -26.47 -1.59
N ALA A 26 -11.94 -26.47 -0.34
CA ALA A 26 -12.16 -25.27 0.47
C ALA A 26 -10.89 -24.40 0.65
N TRP A 27 -9.71 -25.04 0.74
CA TRP A 27 -8.43 -24.31 0.89
C TRP A 27 -7.61 -24.24 -0.41
N ARG A 28 -7.80 -25.17 -1.34
CA ARG A 28 -7.08 -25.17 -2.63
C ARG A 28 -7.62 -24.12 -3.59
N PHE A 29 -8.93 -23.91 -3.65
CA PHE A 29 -9.53 -22.96 -4.58
C PHE A 29 -9.15 -21.51 -4.31
N PRO A 30 -9.17 -20.99 -3.06
CA PRO A 30 -8.74 -19.62 -2.78
C PRO A 30 -7.27 -19.34 -3.12
N LEU A 31 -6.42 -20.36 -3.02
CA LEU A 31 -5.03 -20.29 -3.46
C LEU A 31 -4.93 -20.32 -4.98
N ALA A 32 -5.69 -21.21 -5.63
CA ALA A 32 -5.70 -21.34 -7.08
C ALA A 32 -6.24 -20.08 -7.79
N SER A 33 -7.27 -19.43 -7.22
CA SER A 33 -7.87 -18.24 -7.82
C SER A 33 -6.92 -17.04 -7.89
N GLN A 34 -5.91 -16.98 -7.01
CA GLN A 34 -4.88 -15.94 -7.05
C GLN A 34 -4.03 -16.01 -8.31
N PHE A 35 -3.82 -17.21 -8.89
CA PHE A 35 -3.06 -17.36 -10.12
C PHE A 35 -3.72 -16.67 -11.31
N VAL A 36 -5.04 -16.49 -11.31
CA VAL A 36 -5.74 -15.75 -12.37
C VAL A 36 -5.18 -14.33 -12.48
N PHE A 37 -4.98 -13.64 -11.36
CA PHE A 37 -4.40 -12.29 -11.36
C PHE A 37 -2.94 -12.28 -11.79
N ILE A 38 -2.17 -13.32 -11.44
CA ILE A 38 -0.78 -13.47 -11.89
C ILE A 38 -0.73 -13.64 -13.41
N PHE A 39 -1.57 -14.48 -13.99
CA PHE A 39 -1.63 -14.67 -15.44
C PHE A 39 -2.05 -13.41 -16.18
N VAL A 40 -3.03 -12.66 -15.65
CA VAL A 40 -3.40 -11.35 -16.20
C VAL A 40 -2.19 -10.43 -16.18
N LEU A 41 -1.46 -10.32 -15.07
CA LEU A 41 -0.26 -9.50 -15.00
C LEU A 41 0.80 -9.93 -16.03
N PHE A 42 1.10 -11.22 -16.14
CA PHE A 42 2.06 -11.72 -17.13
C PHE A 42 1.64 -11.46 -18.58
N ALA A 43 0.34 -11.49 -18.86
CA ALA A 43 -0.18 -11.16 -20.18
C ALA A 43 -0.07 -9.66 -20.50
N THR A 44 -0.26 -8.77 -19.50
CA THR A 44 -0.28 -7.32 -19.72
C THR A 44 1.09 -6.66 -19.63
N VAL A 45 2.02 -7.19 -18.83
CA VAL A 45 3.37 -6.61 -18.63
C VAL A 45 4.12 -6.35 -19.94
N PRO A 46 4.12 -7.27 -20.94
CA PRO A 46 4.79 -7.02 -22.22
C PRO A 46 4.26 -5.82 -23.02
N TRP A 47 3.05 -5.34 -22.72
CA TRP A 47 2.45 -4.18 -23.39
C TRP A 47 2.57 -2.88 -22.60
N LEU A 48 3.02 -2.93 -21.34
CA LEU A 48 3.18 -1.72 -20.55
C LEU A 48 4.46 -1.00 -20.98
N PRO A 49 4.39 0.31 -21.29
CA PRO A 49 5.60 1.09 -21.52
C PRO A 49 6.42 1.17 -20.24
N GLU A 50 7.74 1.18 -20.40
CA GLU A 50 8.65 1.39 -19.29
C GLU A 50 8.47 2.79 -18.68
N SER A 51 8.82 2.95 -17.41
CA SER A 51 8.69 4.24 -16.74
C SER A 51 9.57 5.31 -17.44
N PRO A 52 9.02 6.49 -17.82
CA PRO A 52 9.80 7.57 -18.44
C PRO A 52 11.04 7.98 -17.62
N ARG A 53 10.93 7.94 -16.29
CA ARG A 53 12.04 8.21 -15.38
C ARG A 53 13.16 7.18 -15.48
N TRP A 54 12.82 5.90 -15.64
CA TRP A 54 13.80 4.83 -15.85
C TRP A 54 14.46 4.95 -17.23
N LEU A 55 13.69 5.28 -18.26
CA LEU A 55 14.23 5.50 -19.61
C LEU A 55 15.23 6.66 -19.64
N ILE A 56 14.91 7.78 -19.00
CA ILE A 56 15.81 8.94 -18.88
C ILE A 56 17.10 8.57 -18.13
N SER A 57 17.02 7.79 -17.04
CA SER A 57 18.22 7.37 -16.31
C SER A 57 19.13 6.41 -17.09
N HIS A 58 18.61 5.77 -18.14
CA HIS A 58 19.38 4.93 -19.08
C HIS A 58 19.73 5.66 -20.38
N GLY A 59 19.54 6.99 -20.46
CA GLY A 59 19.85 7.80 -21.64
C GLY A 59 18.87 7.66 -22.80
N ARG A 60 17.72 6.99 -22.62
CA ARG A 60 16.67 6.80 -23.64
C ARG A 60 15.63 7.93 -23.60
N THR A 61 16.08 9.17 -23.77
CA THR A 61 15.23 10.37 -23.62
C THR A 61 14.15 10.51 -24.71
N GLN A 62 14.42 10.04 -25.93
CA GLN A 62 13.47 10.14 -27.05
C GLN A 62 12.21 9.32 -26.79
N GLU A 63 12.36 8.05 -26.42
CA GLU A 63 11.25 7.16 -26.07
C GLU A 63 10.50 7.62 -24.82
N ALA A 64 11.22 8.18 -23.83
CA ALA A 64 10.57 8.80 -22.67
C ALA A 64 9.66 9.98 -23.08
N THR A 65 10.06 10.74 -24.11
CA THR A 65 9.26 11.87 -24.65
C THR A 65 7.99 11.36 -25.32
N GLU A 66 8.09 10.29 -26.12
CA GLU A 66 6.95 9.68 -26.80
C GLU A 66 5.92 9.13 -25.81
N ILE A 67 6.40 8.42 -24.76
CA ILE A 67 5.53 7.89 -23.71
C ILE A 67 4.87 9.04 -22.92
N LEU A 68 5.63 10.09 -22.59
CA LEU A 68 5.08 11.24 -21.86
C LEU A 68 4.05 12.02 -22.68
N ALA A 69 4.30 12.17 -23.99
CA ALA A 69 3.35 12.73 -24.94
C ALA A 69 2.05 11.91 -25.02
N CYS A 70 2.17 10.57 -25.01
CA CYS A 70 1.02 9.66 -24.98
C CYS A 70 0.22 9.76 -23.67
N ILE A 71 0.89 9.93 -22.53
CA ILE A 71 0.23 10.07 -21.21
C ILE A 71 -0.51 11.40 -21.10
N GLU A 72 0.09 12.48 -21.58
CA GLU A 72 -0.48 13.84 -21.55
C GLU A 72 -1.51 14.10 -22.66
N ASP A 73 -1.70 13.14 -23.58
CA ASP A 73 -2.53 13.24 -24.79
C ASP A 73 -2.20 14.50 -25.62
N LYS A 74 -0.90 14.78 -25.77
CA LYS A 74 -0.38 16.00 -26.43
C LYS A 74 0.75 15.64 -27.39
N PRO A 75 0.98 16.47 -28.43
CA PRO A 75 2.15 16.28 -29.29
C PRO A 75 3.45 16.41 -28.49
N THR A 76 4.49 15.71 -28.93
CA THR A 76 5.83 15.72 -28.31
C THR A 76 6.45 17.12 -28.21
N THR A 77 6.06 18.04 -29.10
CA THR A 77 6.50 19.44 -29.10
C THR A 77 5.72 20.35 -28.13
N SER A 78 4.71 19.82 -27.43
CA SER A 78 3.92 20.62 -26.50
C SER A 78 4.80 21.12 -25.34
N PRO A 79 4.71 22.41 -24.96
CA PRO A 79 5.51 22.97 -23.88
C PRO A 79 5.32 22.23 -22.55
N VAL A 80 4.15 21.61 -22.33
CA VAL A 80 3.86 20.81 -21.13
C VAL A 80 4.75 19.57 -21.09
N VAL A 81 4.82 18.80 -22.18
CA VAL A 81 5.65 17.59 -22.28
C VAL A 81 7.12 17.93 -22.11
N THR A 82 7.59 18.99 -22.77
CA THR A 82 8.99 19.45 -22.65
C THR A 82 9.33 19.89 -21.23
N SER A 83 8.42 20.60 -20.55
CA SER A 83 8.62 21.04 -19.16
C SER A 83 8.72 19.87 -18.18
N GLN A 84 7.83 18.88 -18.30
CA GLN A 84 7.83 17.69 -17.47
C GLN A 84 9.06 16.82 -17.71
N LEU A 85 9.47 16.67 -18.98
CA LEU A 85 10.69 15.95 -19.32
C LEU A 85 11.92 16.62 -18.67
N HIS A 86 12.02 17.94 -18.78
CA HIS A 86 13.14 18.69 -18.18
C HIS A 86 13.13 18.60 -16.65
N GLU A 87 11.96 18.61 -16.01
CA GLU A 87 11.83 18.40 -14.56
C GLU A 87 12.30 17.00 -14.14
N ILE A 88 11.88 15.96 -14.87
CA ILE A 88 12.31 14.59 -14.60
C ILE A 88 13.80 14.45 -14.83
N GLN A 89 14.33 14.99 -15.92
CA GLN A 89 15.76 14.93 -16.25
C GLN A 89 16.60 15.65 -15.20
N TYR A 90 16.19 16.85 -14.78
CA TYR A 90 16.83 17.57 -13.68
C TYR A 90 16.84 16.74 -12.38
N SER A 91 15.71 16.11 -12.04
CA SER A 91 15.62 15.27 -10.84
C SER A 91 16.55 14.05 -10.89
N VAL A 92 16.66 13.40 -12.06
CA VAL A 92 17.51 12.22 -12.28
C VAL A 92 18.98 12.61 -12.23
N ASP A 93 19.37 13.69 -12.91
CA ASP A 93 20.75 14.18 -12.92
C ASP A 93 21.17 14.64 -11.52
N TYR A 94 20.27 15.32 -10.79
CA TYR A 94 20.50 15.69 -9.40
C TYR A 94 20.72 14.47 -8.51
N GLU A 95 19.88 13.42 -8.65
CA GLU A 95 20.03 12.17 -7.91
C GLU A 95 21.32 11.42 -8.25
N LEU A 96 21.73 11.38 -9.52
CA LEU A 96 22.97 10.72 -9.95
C LEU A 96 24.21 11.45 -9.40
N GLN A 97 24.21 12.78 -9.41
CA GLN A 97 25.32 13.60 -8.92
C GLN A 97 25.39 13.63 -7.38
N HIS A 98 24.25 13.56 -6.70
CA HIS A 98 24.14 13.63 -5.24
C HIS A 98 23.76 12.29 -4.61
N ALA A 99 24.00 11.17 -5.31
CA ALA A 99 23.67 9.83 -4.83
C ALA A 99 24.39 9.54 -3.50
N VAL A 100 23.67 9.67 -2.39
CA VAL A 100 24.24 9.42 -1.06
C VAL A 100 24.27 7.90 -0.84
N LYS A 101 25.45 7.36 -0.53
CA LYS A 101 25.57 5.94 -0.17
C LYS A 101 24.81 5.71 1.14
N TRP A 102 24.14 4.56 1.25
CA TRP A 102 23.44 4.14 2.48
C TRP A 102 24.30 4.27 3.75
N LYS A 103 25.61 3.99 3.63
CA LYS A 103 26.57 4.14 4.72
C LYS A 103 26.74 5.59 5.19
N ASP A 104 26.69 6.55 4.28
CA ASP A 104 26.88 7.98 4.60
C ASP A 104 25.63 8.59 5.25
N ILE A 105 24.44 8.06 4.92
CA ILE A 105 23.17 8.40 5.60
C ILE A 105 23.19 7.93 7.05
N LEU A 106 23.66 6.70 7.30
CA LEU A 106 23.69 6.09 8.65
C LEU A 106 24.81 6.66 9.54
N LEU A 107 26.00 6.90 8.97
CA LEU A 107 27.18 7.39 9.70
C LEU A 107 27.18 8.91 9.89
N ARG A 108 26.16 9.62 9.39
CA ARG A 108 26.02 11.09 9.48
C ARG A 108 27.30 11.82 9.05
N ARG A 109 27.96 11.32 7.99
CA ARG A 109 29.33 11.73 7.63
C ARG A 109 29.39 13.04 6.84
N ASN A 110 28.32 13.43 6.13
CA ASN A 110 28.26 14.72 5.45
C ASN A 110 27.74 15.81 6.38
N LYS A 111 28.67 16.66 6.87
CA LYS A 111 28.36 17.90 7.60
C LYS A 111 28.15 19.11 6.68
N ASP A 112 28.52 19.02 5.39
CA ASP A 112 28.71 20.21 4.54
C ASP A 112 27.67 20.46 3.45
N THR A 113 26.64 19.62 3.29
CA THR A 113 25.61 19.85 2.25
C THR A 113 24.25 19.94 2.91
N ALA A 114 23.74 21.18 3.02
CA ALA A 114 22.37 21.56 3.37
C ALA A 114 21.61 20.56 4.24
N ASP A 115 21.50 20.84 5.55
CA ASP A 115 20.87 20.08 6.65
C ASP A 115 19.53 19.37 6.31
N THR A 116 19.58 18.35 5.45
CA THR A 116 18.38 17.66 4.93
C THR A 116 17.84 16.68 5.96
N LYS A 117 18.52 16.52 7.12
CA LYS A 117 18.16 15.62 8.22
C LYS A 117 17.69 14.26 7.68
N ALA A 118 18.38 13.73 6.68
CA ALA A 118 17.98 12.52 5.94
C ALA A 118 17.78 11.34 6.90
N LEU A 119 18.66 11.18 7.88
CA LEU A 119 18.52 10.19 8.96
C LEU A 119 17.25 10.41 9.80
N ARG A 120 16.89 11.65 10.15
CA ARG A 120 15.65 11.94 10.88
C ARG A 120 14.41 11.61 10.03
N ARG A 121 14.43 11.92 8.73
CA ARG A 121 13.34 11.59 7.80
C ARG A 121 13.19 10.08 7.63
N LEU A 122 14.32 9.37 7.49
CA LEU A 122 14.38 7.91 7.42
C LEU A 122 13.83 7.28 8.70
N LEU A 123 14.32 7.70 9.87
CA LEU A 123 13.85 7.20 11.16
C LEU A 123 12.37 7.51 11.39
N LEU A 124 11.90 8.70 11.00
CA LEU A 124 10.48 9.03 11.12
C LEU A 124 9.61 8.11 10.25
N GLY A 125 10.00 7.89 8.98
CA GLY A 125 9.29 6.97 8.09
C GLY A 125 9.32 5.52 8.57
N ALA A 126 10.51 5.05 8.97
CA ALA A 126 10.68 3.70 9.53
C ALA A 126 9.84 3.52 10.80
N ASN A 127 9.86 4.49 11.71
CA ASN A 127 9.07 4.43 12.93
C ASN A 127 7.56 4.43 12.65
N THR A 128 7.08 5.21 11.67
CA THR A 128 5.67 5.16 11.26
C THR A 128 5.27 3.77 10.76
N GLN A 129 6.10 3.13 9.95
CA GLN A 129 5.84 1.76 9.47
C GLN A 129 5.92 0.72 10.61
N LEU A 130 6.86 0.88 11.54
CA LEU A 130 6.95 0.02 12.73
C LEU A 130 5.69 0.14 13.59
N MET A 131 5.26 1.36 13.92
CA MET A 131 4.05 1.60 14.71
C MET A 131 2.80 1.00 14.04
N GLN A 132 2.72 1.04 12.70
CA GLN A 132 1.63 0.41 11.97
C GLN A 132 1.57 -1.12 12.18
N GLN A 133 2.73 -1.79 12.23
CA GLN A 133 2.81 -3.22 12.50
C GLN A 133 2.56 -3.55 13.98
N PHE A 134 3.11 -2.76 14.91
CA PHE A 134 2.86 -2.91 16.34
C PHE A 134 1.39 -2.74 16.73
N GLY A 135 0.61 -1.98 15.94
CA GLY A 135 -0.84 -1.92 16.09
C GLY A 135 -1.57 -3.26 15.86
N GLY A 136 -0.86 -4.31 15.45
CA GLY A 136 -1.40 -5.68 15.39
C GLY A 136 -2.36 -5.92 14.23
N ILE A 137 -2.38 -5.02 13.24
CA ILE A 137 -3.33 -5.07 12.12
C ILE A 137 -3.30 -6.42 11.39
N ASN A 138 -2.10 -6.96 11.17
CA ASN A 138 -1.92 -8.25 10.50
C ASN A 138 -2.43 -9.42 11.35
N ILE A 139 -2.15 -9.43 12.66
CA ILE A 139 -2.63 -10.47 13.57
C ILE A 139 -4.15 -10.46 13.60
N MET A 140 -4.76 -9.27 13.73
CA MET A 140 -6.21 -9.13 13.70
C MET A 140 -6.78 -9.62 12.36
N SER A 141 -6.22 -9.25 11.21
CA SER A 141 -6.72 -9.68 9.91
C SER A 141 -6.62 -11.18 9.66
N TYR A 142 -5.58 -11.87 10.15
CA TYR A 142 -5.43 -13.32 9.96
C TYR A 142 -6.22 -14.15 10.97
N TYR A 143 -6.25 -13.71 12.23
CA TYR A 143 -6.85 -14.46 13.32
C TYR A 143 -8.24 -13.97 13.72
N MET A 144 -8.83 -13.01 13.00
CA MET A 144 -10.19 -12.51 13.27
C MET A 144 -11.20 -13.65 13.50
N PRO A 145 -11.31 -14.66 12.61
CA PRO A 145 -12.29 -15.74 12.83
C PRO A 145 -11.94 -16.55 14.09
N THR A 146 -10.66 -16.81 14.33
CA THR A 146 -10.20 -17.62 15.47
C THR A 146 -10.44 -16.91 16.81
N VAL A 147 -10.20 -15.59 16.87
CA VAL A 147 -10.46 -14.77 18.06
C VAL A 147 -11.95 -14.70 18.33
N LEU A 148 -12.79 -14.56 17.30
CA LEU A 148 -14.24 -14.54 17.46
C LEU A 148 -14.80 -15.88 17.95
N ILE A 149 -14.23 -17.01 17.51
CA ILE A 149 -14.62 -18.34 17.98
C ILE A 149 -14.16 -18.56 19.42
N ASN A 150 -12.86 -18.37 19.70
CA ASN A 150 -12.27 -18.75 20.98
C ASN A 150 -12.51 -17.74 22.11
N SER A 151 -12.58 -16.45 21.81
CA SER A 151 -12.74 -15.40 22.83
C SER A 151 -14.18 -14.94 23.01
N VAL A 152 -15.03 -15.04 21.98
CA VAL A 152 -16.44 -14.62 22.05
C VAL A 152 -17.40 -15.81 22.07
N GLY A 153 -16.96 -17.01 21.69
CA GLY A 153 -17.80 -18.22 21.66
C GLY A 153 -18.75 -18.27 20.47
N LEU A 154 -18.47 -17.54 19.39
CA LEU A 154 -19.31 -17.53 18.19
C LEU A 154 -19.15 -18.82 17.37
N SER A 155 -20.23 -19.21 16.69
CA SER A 155 -20.18 -20.34 15.75
C SER A 155 -19.23 -20.04 14.58
N GLU A 156 -18.65 -21.10 14.02
CA GLU A 156 -17.63 -21.01 12.97
C GLU A 156 -18.14 -20.26 11.72
N SER A 157 -19.40 -20.50 11.34
CA SER A 157 -20.07 -19.82 10.23
C SER A 157 -20.29 -18.33 10.50
N MET A 158 -20.67 -17.96 11.72
CA MET A 158 -20.88 -16.57 12.12
C MET A 158 -19.55 -15.80 12.20
N ALA A 159 -18.50 -16.42 12.73
CA ALA A 159 -17.17 -15.81 12.82
C ALA A 159 -16.56 -15.54 11.44
N ARG A 160 -16.73 -16.46 10.48
CA ARG A 160 -16.30 -16.25 9.09
C ARG A 160 -17.12 -15.18 8.38
N LEU A 161 -18.44 -15.16 8.56
CA LEU A 161 -19.31 -14.11 8.02
C LEU A 161 -18.85 -12.73 8.53
N LEU A 162 -18.62 -12.60 9.83
CA LEU A 162 -18.19 -11.34 10.44
C LEU A 162 -16.81 -10.90 9.91
N SER A 163 -15.92 -11.85 9.63
CA SER A 163 -14.62 -11.58 9.01
C SER A 163 -14.76 -11.08 7.56
N ALA A 164 -15.70 -11.64 6.78
CA ALA A 164 -16.03 -11.14 5.44
C ALA A 164 -16.64 -9.73 5.49
N CYS A 165 -17.58 -9.48 6.42
CA CYS A 165 -18.12 -8.14 6.68
C CYS A 165 -17.03 -7.14 7.07
N ASN A 166 -16.07 -7.56 7.89
CA ASN A 166 -14.94 -6.73 8.29
C ASN A 166 -14.07 -6.33 7.08
N GLY A 167 -13.86 -7.23 6.12
CA GLY A 167 -13.22 -6.92 4.84
C GLY A 167 -13.95 -5.83 4.04
N VAL A 168 -15.28 -5.83 4.04
CA VAL A 168 -16.09 -4.76 3.42
C VAL A 168 -15.94 -3.44 4.18
N SER A 169 -15.96 -3.48 5.52
CA SER A 169 -15.71 -2.29 6.33
C SER A 169 -14.34 -1.68 6.02
N TYR A 170 -13.28 -2.49 5.89
CA TYR A 170 -11.97 -2.01 5.47
C TYR A 170 -12.00 -1.28 4.12
N LEU A 171 -12.73 -1.81 3.14
CA LEU A 171 -12.85 -1.20 1.82
C LEU A 171 -13.57 0.16 1.89
N ILE A 172 -14.66 0.24 2.65
CA ILE A 172 -15.42 1.49 2.83
C ILE A 172 -14.57 2.54 3.55
N PHE A 173 -13.99 2.20 4.71
CA PHE A 173 -13.19 3.13 5.49
C PHE A 173 -11.92 3.57 4.75
N SER A 174 -11.27 2.68 4.00
CA SER A 174 -10.13 3.07 3.19
C SER A 174 -10.52 4.02 2.04
N SER A 175 -11.71 3.84 1.45
CA SER A 175 -12.19 4.73 0.38
C SER A 175 -12.49 6.12 0.94
N ILE A 176 -13.13 6.18 2.11
CA ILE A 176 -13.37 7.43 2.84
C ILE A 176 -12.04 8.10 3.22
N ALA A 177 -11.06 7.32 3.69
CA ALA A 177 -9.75 7.84 4.09
C ALA A 177 -9.02 8.54 2.94
N ILE A 178 -9.14 8.06 1.69
CA ILE A 178 -8.56 8.72 0.52
C ILE A 178 -9.14 10.13 0.36
N LEU A 179 -10.46 10.28 0.44
CA LEU A 179 -11.13 11.58 0.31
C LEU A 179 -10.80 12.52 1.49
N LEU A 180 -10.69 11.96 2.70
CA LEU A 180 -10.37 12.74 3.89
C LEU A 180 -8.90 13.19 3.93
N VAL A 181 -7.97 12.44 3.33
CA VAL A 181 -6.53 12.75 3.40
C VAL A 181 -6.19 14.07 2.75
N GLU A 182 -6.91 14.42 1.69
CA GLU A 182 -6.74 15.68 0.97
C GLU A 182 -7.30 16.87 1.76
N ARG A 183 -8.39 16.67 2.53
CA ARG A 183 -9.05 17.74 3.28
C ARG A 183 -8.47 17.99 4.67
N TRP A 184 -8.19 16.94 5.43
CA TRP A 184 -7.79 17.04 6.85
C TRP A 184 -6.28 16.94 7.08
N GLY A 185 -5.54 16.58 6.03
CA GLY A 185 -4.10 16.38 6.10
C GLY A 185 -3.70 15.07 6.77
N ARG A 186 -2.48 14.62 6.47
CA ARG A 186 -1.98 13.29 6.85
C ARG A 186 -1.79 13.11 8.36
N ARG A 187 -1.31 14.14 9.08
CA ARG A 187 -1.03 14.04 10.52
C ARG A 187 -2.30 13.91 11.36
N GLY A 188 -3.33 14.70 11.05
CA GLY A 188 -4.60 14.66 11.76
C GLY A 188 -5.27 13.29 11.67
N LEU A 189 -5.26 12.69 10.48
CA LEU A 189 -5.82 11.35 10.27
C LEU A 189 -5.08 10.25 11.01
N VAL A 190 -3.75 10.30 11.06
CA VAL A 190 -2.95 9.32 11.82
C VAL A 190 -3.24 9.42 13.32
N LEU A 191 -3.33 10.63 13.87
CA LEU A 191 -3.65 10.84 15.29
C LEU A 191 -5.09 10.41 15.64
N LEU A 192 -6.06 10.72 14.77
CA LEU A 192 -7.44 10.31 14.94
C LEU A 192 -7.59 8.79 14.92
N SER A 193 -7.00 8.14 13.91
CA SER A 193 -7.05 6.67 13.77
C SER A 193 -6.35 5.97 14.93
N THR A 194 -5.20 6.47 15.38
CA THR A 194 -4.47 5.90 16.53
C THR A 194 -5.28 6.05 17.82
N SER A 195 -5.91 7.22 18.05
CA SER A 195 -6.80 7.44 19.20
C SER A 195 -8.02 6.51 19.18
N GLY A 196 -8.62 6.29 18.01
CA GLY A 196 -9.73 5.36 17.85
C GLY A 196 -9.34 3.90 18.12
N GLN A 197 -8.16 3.48 17.65
CA GLN A 197 -7.61 2.15 17.94
C GLN A 197 -7.32 1.98 19.43
N LEU A 198 -6.71 2.98 20.07
CA LEU A 198 -6.44 2.98 21.52
C LEU A 198 -7.73 2.78 22.31
N LEU A 199 -8.78 3.55 22.00
CA LEU A 199 -10.07 3.45 22.68
C LEU A 199 -10.71 2.07 22.46
N SER A 200 -10.64 1.54 21.24
CA SER A 200 -11.17 0.21 20.92
C SER A 200 -10.47 -0.90 21.72
N PHE A 201 -9.14 -0.87 21.77
CA PHE A 201 -8.36 -1.85 22.55
C PHE A 201 -8.59 -1.71 24.05
N LEU A 202 -8.77 -0.49 24.55
CA LEU A 202 -9.09 -0.23 25.96
C LEU A 202 -10.45 -0.84 26.31
N VAL A 203 -11.47 -0.65 25.47
CA VAL A 203 -12.79 -1.26 25.67
C VAL A 203 -12.72 -2.79 25.64
N ILE A 204 -11.99 -3.37 24.70
CA ILE A 204 -11.78 -4.83 24.64
C ILE A 204 -11.07 -5.33 25.89
N THR A 205 -10.06 -4.62 26.38
CA THR A 205 -9.31 -5.02 27.59
C THR A 205 -10.17 -4.95 28.84
N ILE A 206 -11.04 -3.95 28.98
CA ILE A 206 -11.95 -3.84 30.13
C ILE A 206 -13.04 -4.92 30.10
N ARG A 207 -13.55 -5.28 28.91
CA ARG A 207 -14.63 -6.27 28.76
C ARG A 207 -14.14 -7.72 28.59
N GLY A 208 -12.87 -7.92 28.23
CA GLY A 208 -12.26 -9.21 27.93
C GLY A 208 -11.78 -9.97 29.16
N TRP A 209 -12.20 -9.56 30.36
CA TRP A 209 -11.99 -10.22 31.65
C TRP A 209 -13.29 -10.26 32.43
#